data_AF-A0A2V7CXH0-F1
#
_entry.id   AF-A0A2V7CXH0-F1
#
_cell.length_a   1.000
_cell.length_b   1.000
_cell.length_c   1.000
_cell.angle_alpha   90.00
_cell.angle_beta   90.00
_cell.angle_gamma   90.00
#
_symmetry.space_group_name_H-M   'P 1'
#
loop_
_entity.id
_entity.type
_entity.pdbx_description
1 polymer ?
#
loop_
_entity_poly.entity_id
_entity_poly.type
_entity_poly.pdbx_seq_one_letter_code
_entity_poly.pdbx_strand_id
1 'polypeptide(L)'
;MFQGGGHGARRAASDRSRRAPPRPLLDDEGRRPFISIAGGHVIFTGAPSLGLTARSVCFALLVSGALAAFWTPLATLLAFSFEQPHYSHIVLIPFISATLILVEKKRIFAHLQAGWLAGFGLAGTGLVVFRLGQRPTGAISLNDQLSITMSGVVLVVVGGFVLCYGRRAGRSALFPLVFLVLMVPIPDFLLNRAITALQLGSAEVSYVLFALVGVPVLRTGSIFALPGVTIEIAEECSGIRSSLALMITSLLIGHLMLRSTWAKCALVLATLPLLIIKNGIRIVSLSLLSIYVDPRFLHGHLHDHSGIVFFSLALMCLALFLRLLQKSERRLRAAPVGGWSRLSGGASSTRQWRDAQVAPFFGGDDDAPLLSPVAIPPLVRRLSTYPQQSTKRKSHGATRRDRRESF
;
A
#
# COMPACT_ATOMS: atom_id res chain seq x y z
N MET A 1 -75.02 -79.14 -5.12
CA MET A 1 -73.56 -79.27 -5.21
C MET A 1 -72.99 -77.86 -5.33
N PHE A 2 -72.30 -77.41 -4.26
CA PHE A 2 -71.41 -76.23 -4.13
C PHE A 2 -71.91 -74.84 -4.59
N GLN A 3 -72.26 -73.96 -3.64
CA GLN A 3 -71.40 -72.88 -3.05
C GLN A 3 -71.06 -71.79 -4.09
N GLY A 4 -71.25 -70.49 -3.87
CA GLY A 4 -71.58 -69.69 -2.69
C GLY A 4 -71.64 -68.22 -3.12
N GLY A 5 -72.32 -67.38 -2.32
CA GLY A 5 -72.66 -65.97 -2.62
C GLY A 5 -71.48 -65.02 -2.86
N GLY A 6 -71.67 -63.73 -3.08
CA GLY A 6 -72.86 -62.89 -2.99
C GLY A 6 -72.51 -61.48 -3.46
N HIS A 7 -73.55 -60.68 -3.71
CA HIS A 7 -73.52 -59.29 -4.16
C HIS A 7 -72.62 -58.35 -3.34
N GLY A 8 -72.07 -57.33 -4.00
CA GLY A 8 -71.52 -56.16 -3.30
C GLY A 8 -70.94 -55.10 -4.23
N ALA A 9 -71.61 -53.95 -4.29
CA ALA A 9 -71.42 -52.88 -5.24
C ALA A 9 -70.23 -51.94 -4.95
N ARG A 10 -69.81 -51.22 -6.01
CA ARG A 10 -69.15 -49.89 -6.05
C ARG A 10 -67.77 -49.76 -5.38
N ARG A 11 -66.77 -49.39 -6.19
CA ARG A 11 -66.07 -48.08 -6.11
C ARG A 11 -65.06 -47.92 -7.24
N ALA A 12 -65.20 -46.80 -7.95
CA ALA A 12 -64.20 -46.27 -8.86
C ALA A 12 -62.87 -46.05 -8.11
N ALA A 13 -61.78 -46.61 -8.62
CA ALA A 13 -60.44 -46.32 -8.16
C ALA A 13 -59.62 -45.81 -9.34
N SER A 14 -59.34 -44.50 -9.26
CA SER A 14 -58.55 -43.69 -10.15
C SER A 14 -57.14 -44.25 -10.36
N ASP A 15 -56.76 -44.36 -11.63
CA ASP A 15 -55.41 -44.57 -12.12
C ASP A 15 -54.48 -43.42 -11.66
N ARG A 16 -53.69 -43.68 -10.61
CA ARG A 16 -52.61 -42.79 -10.17
C ARG A 16 -51.34 -43.15 -10.92
N SER A 17 -51.15 -42.47 -12.03
CA SER A 17 -49.87 -42.28 -12.71
C SER A 17 -48.74 -41.96 -11.71
N ARG A 18 -47.64 -42.70 -11.86
CA ARG A 18 -46.37 -42.51 -11.15
C ARG A 18 -45.81 -41.11 -11.44
N ARG A 19 -46.04 -40.15 -10.54
CA ARG A 19 -45.31 -38.87 -10.55
C ARG A 19 -44.04 -39.02 -9.71
N ALA A 20 -42.89 -38.84 -10.35
CA ALA A 20 -41.60 -38.69 -9.69
C ALA A 20 -41.64 -37.49 -8.70
N PRO A 21 -40.87 -37.53 -7.60
CA PRO A 21 -40.80 -36.39 -6.68
C PRO A 21 -40.23 -35.16 -7.41
N PRO A 22 -40.70 -33.93 -7.07
CA PRO A 22 -40.20 -32.72 -7.69
C PRO A 22 -38.70 -32.56 -7.42
N ARG A 23 -37.93 -32.24 -8.47
CA ARG A 23 -36.50 -31.88 -8.34
C ARG A 23 -36.37 -30.66 -7.41
N PRO A 24 -35.43 -30.66 -6.45
CA PRO A 24 -35.18 -29.48 -5.64
C PRO A 24 -34.71 -28.32 -6.52
N LEU A 25 -35.32 -27.14 -6.33
CA LEU A 25 -34.88 -25.90 -6.97
C LEU A 25 -33.49 -25.56 -6.43
N LEU A 26 -32.47 -25.77 -7.26
CA LEU A 26 -31.11 -25.28 -7.02
C LEU A 26 -31.03 -23.87 -7.62
N ASP A 27 -30.35 -22.96 -6.92
CA ASP A 27 -29.95 -21.67 -7.51
C ASP A 27 -28.85 -21.88 -8.57
N ASP A 28 -28.54 -20.84 -9.35
CA ASP A 28 -27.53 -20.87 -10.44
C ASP A 28 -26.11 -21.31 -9.99
N GLU A 29 -25.87 -21.42 -8.67
CA GLU A 29 -24.62 -21.90 -8.07
C GLU A 29 -24.72 -23.30 -7.41
N GLY A 30 -25.86 -23.99 -7.49
CA GLY A 30 -26.01 -25.36 -6.98
C GLY A 30 -26.04 -25.48 -5.45
N ARG A 31 -26.38 -24.42 -4.71
CA ARG A 31 -26.54 -24.46 -3.24
C ARG A 31 -27.98 -24.73 -2.85
N ARG A 32 -28.14 -25.43 -1.72
CA ARG A 32 -29.44 -25.56 -1.06
C ARG A 32 -29.69 -24.30 -0.23
N PRO A 33 -30.80 -23.58 -0.39
CA PRO A 33 -31.17 -22.54 0.56
C PRO A 33 -31.42 -23.21 1.92
N PHE A 34 -30.62 -22.84 2.92
CA PHE A 34 -30.76 -23.33 4.28
C PHE A 34 -31.93 -22.59 4.93
N ILE A 35 -33.14 -23.11 4.75
CA ILE A 35 -34.33 -22.62 5.45
C ILE A 35 -34.34 -23.29 6.81
N SER A 36 -33.84 -22.60 7.84
CA SER A 36 -34.00 -23.03 9.23
C SER A 36 -35.32 -22.47 9.75
N ILE A 37 -36.33 -23.34 9.94
CA ILE A 37 -37.59 -22.98 10.58
C ILE A 37 -37.44 -23.26 12.07
N ALA A 38 -37.24 -22.21 12.87
CA ALA A 38 -37.41 -22.26 14.31
C ALA A 38 -38.46 -21.22 14.70
N GLY A 39 -39.62 -21.67 15.21
CA GLY A 39 -40.55 -20.82 15.95
C GLY A 39 -41.35 -19.77 15.18
N GLY A 40 -41.91 -20.09 14.01
CA GLY A 40 -43.02 -19.30 13.42
C GLY A 40 -42.68 -17.93 12.84
N HIS A 41 -41.46 -17.42 13.01
CA HIS A 41 -40.98 -16.22 12.32
C HIS A 41 -40.12 -16.58 11.12
N VAL A 42 -40.64 -16.35 9.92
CA VAL A 42 -39.83 -16.36 8.69
C VAL A 42 -38.95 -15.11 8.70
N ILE A 43 -37.77 -15.22 9.30
CA ILE A 43 -36.75 -14.17 9.21
C ILE A 43 -36.14 -14.26 7.79
N PHE A 44 -36.57 -13.38 6.91
CA PHE A 44 -35.96 -13.17 5.59
C PHE A 44 -34.62 -12.42 5.75
N THR A 45 -33.62 -13.04 6.38
CA THR A 45 -32.24 -12.51 6.38
C THR A 45 -31.55 -12.94 5.09
N GLY A 46 -31.87 -12.23 4.02
CA GLY A 46 -31.21 -12.43 2.73
C GLY A 46 -31.67 -11.36 1.77
N ALA A 47 -31.05 -10.17 1.81
CA ALA A 47 -31.12 -9.26 0.68
C ALA A 47 -30.74 -10.08 -0.58
N PRO A 48 -31.51 -9.98 -1.68
CA PRO A 48 -31.24 -10.75 -2.88
C PRO A 48 -29.78 -10.49 -3.26
N SER A 49 -28.97 -11.55 -3.25
CA SER A 49 -27.58 -11.43 -3.63
C SER A 49 -27.56 -11.18 -5.13
N LEU A 50 -27.58 -9.90 -5.54
CA LEU A 50 -27.36 -9.52 -6.93
C LEU A 50 -26.13 -10.29 -7.43
N GLY A 51 -26.27 -11.00 -8.54
CA GLY A 51 -25.14 -11.69 -9.17
C GLY A 51 -23.99 -10.73 -9.47
N LEU A 52 -22.78 -11.26 -9.64
CA LEU A 52 -21.59 -10.45 -9.92
C LEU A 52 -21.78 -9.53 -11.14
N THR A 53 -22.51 -9.99 -12.15
CA THR A 53 -22.89 -9.22 -13.34
C THR A 53 -23.76 -8.01 -13.00
N ALA A 54 -24.83 -8.19 -12.23
CA ALA A 54 -25.72 -7.11 -11.81
C ALA A 54 -24.99 -6.08 -10.92
N ARG A 55 -24.09 -6.53 -10.03
CA ARG A 55 -23.23 -5.63 -9.23
C ARG A 55 -22.23 -4.86 -10.08
N SER A 56 -21.66 -5.52 -11.10
CA SER A 56 -20.72 -4.88 -12.03
C SER A 56 -21.40 -3.84 -12.90
N VAL A 57 -22.63 -4.11 -13.35
CA VAL A 57 -23.45 -3.12 -14.07
C VAL A 57 -23.82 -1.96 -13.15
N CYS A 58 -24.25 -2.22 -11.91
CA CYS A 58 -24.52 -1.17 -10.93
C CYS A 58 -23.28 -0.30 -10.65
N PHE A 59 -22.12 -0.92 -10.46
CA PHE A 59 -20.87 -0.21 -10.28
C PHE A 59 -20.48 0.60 -11.52
N ALA A 60 -20.61 0.03 -12.72
CA ALA A 60 -20.35 0.74 -13.97
C ALA A 60 -21.28 1.96 -14.14
N LEU A 61 -22.58 1.82 -13.81
CA LEU A 61 -23.53 2.93 -13.82
C LEU A 61 -23.17 4.01 -12.80
N LEU A 62 -22.75 3.62 -11.59
CA LEU A 62 -22.29 4.56 -10.56
C LEU A 62 -21.02 5.29 -10.99
N VAL A 63 -20.05 4.59 -11.58
CA VAL A 63 -18.82 5.19 -12.10
C VAL A 63 -19.12 6.11 -13.27
N SER A 64 -19.98 5.71 -14.21
CA SER A 64 -20.41 6.58 -15.32
C SER A 64 -21.16 7.80 -14.84
N GLY A 65 -22.06 7.64 -13.86
CA GLY A 65 -22.77 8.74 -13.21
C GLY A 65 -21.82 9.69 -12.47
N ALA A 66 -20.81 9.15 -11.77
CA ALA A 66 -19.76 9.94 -11.15
C ALA A 66 -18.91 10.68 -12.20
N LEU A 67 -18.52 10.02 -13.30
CA LEU A 67 -17.77 10.64 -14.39
C LEU A 67 -18.53 11.80 -15.02
N ALA A 68 -19.84 11.64 -15.22
CA ALA A 68 -20.71 12.70 -15.73
C ALA A 68 -20.86 13.84 -14.72
N ALA A 69 -21.13 13.52 -13.44
CA ALA A 69 -21.29 14.51 -12.38
C ALA A 69 -20.00 15.30 -12.07
N PHE A 70 -18.84 14.67 -12.29
CA PHE A 70 -17.52 15.23 -12.02
C PHE A 70 -16.75 15.58 -13.30
N TRP A 71 -17.45 15.74 -14.43
CA TRP A 71 -16.81 16.00 -15.72
C TRP A 71 -15.98 17.29 -15.72
N THR A 72 -16.50 18.38 -15.15
CA THR A 72 -15.79 19.67 -15.10
C THR A 72 -14.45 19.61 -14.36
N PRO A 73 -14.36 19.09 -13.12
CA PRO A 73 -13.07 18.91 -12.45
C PRO A 73 -12.18 17.91 -13.20
N LEU A 74 -12.74 16.85 -13.80
CA LEU A 74 -11.93 15.89 -14.57
C LEU A 74 -11.33 16.51 -15.83
N ALA A 75 -12.10 17.33 -16.55
CA ALA A 75 -11.64 18.05 -17.74
C ALA A 75 -10.59 19.11 -17.39
N THR A 76 -10.76 19.83 -16.28
CA THR A 76 -9.76 20.79 -15.80
C THR A 76 -8.48 20.09 -15.35
N LEU A 77 -8.58 18.95 -14.66
CA LEU A 77 -7.42 18.13 -14.34
C LEU A 77 -6.71 17.59 -15.59
N LEU A 78 -7.47 17.17 -16.61
CA LEU A 78 -6.89 16.71 -17.88
C LEU A 78 -6.15 17.84 -18.57
N ALA A 79 -6.77 19.02 -18.72
CA ALA A 79 -6.11 20.20 -19.29
C ALA A 79 -4.85 20.56 -18.49
N PHE A 80 -4.96 20.65 -17.16
CA PHE A 80 -3.84 20.92 -16.27
C PHE A 80 -2.74 19.87 -16.37
N SER A 81 -3.08 18.59 -16.57
CA SER A 81 -2.11 17.50 -16.73
C SER A 81 -1.35 17.54 -18.06
N PHE A 82 -1.90 18.16 -19.09
CA PHE A 82 -1.21 18.36 -20.37
C PHE A 82 -0.39 19.66 -20.38
N GLU A 83 -0.84 20.69 -19.66
CA GLU A 83 -0.13 21.96 -19.54
C GLU A 83 1.05 21.89 -18.56
N GLN A 84 0.89 21.18 -17.45
CA GLN A 84 1.90 21.05 -16.40
C GLN A 84 2.68 19.74 -16.55
N PRO A 85 3.97 19.80 -16.89
CA PRO A 85 4.76 18.60 -17.15
C PRO A 85 4.92 17.65 -15.95
N HIS A 86 4.65 18.14 -14.73
CA HIS A 86 4.73 17.35 -13.50
C HIS A 86 3.59 16.33 -13.37
N TYR A 87 2.45 16.59 -13.99
CA TYR A 87 1.20 15.88 -13.71
C TYR A 87 0.78 14.86 -14.78
N SER A 88 1.56 14.69 -15.86
CA SER A 88 1.21 13.76 -16.95
C SER A 88 0.99 12.30 -16.51
N HIS A 89 1.54 11.90 -15.36
CA HIS A 89 1.34 10.57 -14.79
C HIS A 89 -0.08 10.34 -14.24
N ILE A 90 -0.81 11.40 -13.86
CA ILE A 90 -2.14 11.35 -13.25
C ILE A 90 -3.14 10.61 -14.14
N VAL A 91 -3.08 10.84 -15.46
CA VAL A 91 -3.97 10.20 -16.44
C VAL A 91 -3.78 8.69 -16.47
N LEU A 92 -2.57 8.19 -16.22
CA LEU A 92 -2.25 6.75 -16.29
C LEU A 92 -2.72 5.98 -15.04
N ILE A 93 -2.76 6.62 -13.88
CA ILE A 93 -3.13 6.01 -12.60
C ILE A 93 -4.49 5.28 -12.59
N PRO A 94 -5.60 5.85 -13.10
CA PRO A 94 -6.89 5.14 -13.12
C PRO A 94 -6.85 3.88 -13.98
N PHE A 95 -6.12 3.89 -15.10
CA PHE A 95 -5.94 2.70 -15.95
C PHE A 95 -5.12 1.62 -15.25
N ILE A 96 -4.04 2.00 -14.56
CA ILE A 96 -3.25 1.05 -13.76
C ILE A 96 -4.11 0.47 -12.63
N SER A 97 -4.89 1.30 -11.93
CA SER A 97 -5.76 0.85 -10.85
C SER A 97 -6.83 -0.12 -11.35
N ALA A 98 -7.46 0.17 -12.49
CA ALA A 98 -8.44 -0.70 -13.12
C ALA A 98 -7.82 -2.04 -13.56
N THR A 99 -6.66 -2.03 -14.21
CA THR A 99 -5.96 -3.25 -14.62
C THR A 99 -5.55 -4.11 -13.41
N LEU A 100 -5.09 -3.50 -12.31
CA LEU A 100 -4.81 -4.23 -11.07
C LEU A 100 -6.06 -4.92 -10.50
N ILE A 101 -7.22 -4.25 -10.52
CA ILE A 101 -8.49 -4.87 -10.11
C ILE A 101 -8.86 -6.05 -11.02
N LEU A 102 -8.66 -5.92 -12.33
CA LEU A 102 -8.94 -6.99 -13.30
C LEU A 102 -8.00 -8.19 -13.13
N VAL A 103 -6.72 -7.95 -12.88
CA VAL A 103 -5.72 -9.00 -12.61
C VAL A 103 -6.03 -9.74 -11.31
N GLU A 104 -6.42 -9.02 -10.27
CA GLU A 104 -6.73 -9.58 -8.95
C GLU A 104 -8.21 -9.98 -8.76
N LYS A 105 -9.02 -9.97 -9.83
CA LYS A 105 -10.47 -10.17 -9.77
C LYS A 105 -10.90 -11.41 -8.98
N LYS A 106 -10.17 -12.52 -9.13
CA LYS A 106 -10.47 -13.79 -8.44
C LYS A 106 -10.33 -13.66 -6.92
N ARG A 107 -9.34 -12.90 -6.46
CA ARG A 107 -9.08 -12.64 -5.03
C ARG A 107 -10.04 -11.59 -4.46
N ILE A 108 -10.33 -10.57 -5.25
CA ILE A 108 -11.16 -9.44 -4.84
C ILE A 108 -12.63 -9.85 -4.72
N PHE A 109 -13.15 -10.57 -5.72
CA PHE A 109 -14.57 -10.94 -5.79
C PHE A 109 -14.87 -12.32 -5.20
N ALA A 110 -13.91 -12.96 -4.50
CA ALA A 110 -14.12 -14.25 -3.83
C ALA A 110 -15.20 -14.19 -2.73
N HIS A 111 -15.31 -13.05 -2.04
CA HIS A 111 -16.23 -12.87 -0.93
C HIS A 111 -17.01 -11.56 -1.07
N LEU A 112 -18.14 -11.64 -1.77
CA LEU A 112 -19.05 -10.52 -1.98
C LEU A 112 -20.04 -10.41 -0.82
N GLN A 113 -19.97 -9.31 -0.07
CA GLN A 113 -20.94 -9.01 0.98
C GLN A 113 -21.31 -7.55 0.92
N ALA A 114 -22.58 -7.21 0.75
CA ALA A 114 -22.96 -5.82 0.60
C ALA A 114 -22.67 -5.04 1.90
N GLY A 115 -21.86 -3.98 1.80
CA GLY A 115 -21.39 -3.18 2.93
C GLY A 115 -21.98 -1.78 2.93
N TRP A 116 -23.31 -1.68 2.94
CA TRP A 116 -24.04 -0.45 2.63
C TRP A 116 -23.63 0.74 3.50
N LEU A 117 -23.54 0.55 4.83
CA LEU A 117 -23.13 1.61 5.76
C LEU A 117 -21.74 2.18 5.45
N ALA A 118 -20.77 1.28 5.17
CA ALA A 118 -19.41 1.69 4.87
C ALA A 118 -19.30 2.36 3.48
N GLY A 119 -20.03 1.84 2.49
CA GLY A 119 -20.08 2.40 1.14
C GLY A 119 -20.71 3.78 1.10
N PHE A 120 -21.89 3.95 1.70
CA PHE A 120 -22.57 5.24 1.79
C PHE A 120 -21.80 6.24 2.66
N GLY A 121 -21.22 5.82 3.78
CA GLY A 121 -20.40 6.70 4.61
C GLY A 121 -19.21 7.26 3.84
N LEU A 122 -18.50 6.41 3.09
CA LEU A 122 -17.34 6.82 2.30
C LEU A 122 -17.74 7.68 1.09
N ALA A 123 -18.77 7.30 0.35
CA ALA A 123 -19.28 8.09 -0.77
C ALA A 123 -19.86 9.44 -0.33
N GLY A 124 -20.59 9.48 0.78
CA GLY A 124 -21.11 10.70 1.38
C GLY A 124 -19.99 11.63 1.84
N THR A 125 -18.95 11.09 2.50
CA THR A 125 -17.75 11.86 2.86
C THR A 125 -17.07 12.43 1.61
N GLY A 126 -16.92 11.62 0.56
CA GLY A 126 -16.36 12.07 -0.71
C GLY A 126 -17.17 13.21 -1.35
N LEU A 127 -18.49 13.14 -1.29
CA LEU A 127 -19.37 14.21 -1.78
C LEU A 127 -19.23 15.50 -0.96
N VAL A 128 -19.11 15.41 0.37
CA VAL A 128 -18.86 16.57 1.23
C VAL A 128 -17.52 17.21 0.90
N VAL A 129 -16.45 16.42 0.80
CA VAL A 129 -15.10 16.91 0.44
C VAL A 129 -15.11 17.56 -0.95
N PHE A 130 -15.78 16.94 -1.91
CA PHE A 130 -15.96 17.49 -3.26
C PHE A 130 -16.65 18.86 -3.22
N ARG A 131 -17.75 18.97 -2.47
CA ARG A 131 -18.50 20.23 -2.32
C ARG A 131 -17.68 21.31 -1.61
N LEU A 132 -16.83 20.93 -0.65
CA LEU A 132 -15.91 21.86 0.00
C LEU A 132 -14.84 22.35 -0.99
N GLY A 133 -14.28 21.46 -1.80
CA GLY A 133 -13.29 21.84 -2.82
C GLY A 133 -13.84 22.76 -3.90
N GLN A 134 -15.12 22.66 -4.24
CA GLN A 134 -15.75 23.57 -5.21
C GLN A 134 -15.99 24.99 -4.68
N ARG A 135 -15.94 25.19 -3.36
CA ARG A 135 -16.14 26.53 -2.80
C ARG A 135 -14.93 27.38 -3.14
N PRO A 136 -15.10 28.50 -3.88
CA PRO A 136 -14.01 29.43 -4.12
C PRO A 136 -13.61 30.02 -2.76
N THR A 137 -12.49 29.55 -2.25
CA THR A 137 -11.86 30.15 -1.08
C THR A 137 -10.73 30.96 -1.67
N GLY A 138 -10.88 32.29 -1.72
CA GLY A 138 -9.88 33.19 -2.32
C GLY A 138 -8.49 33.19 -1.64
N ALA A 139 -8.26 32.24 -0.73
CA ALA A 139 -7.03 32.02 0.02
C ALA A 139 -6.25 30.76 -0.42
N ILE A 140 -6.81 29.92 -1.30
CA ILE A 140 -6.21 28.62 -1.67
C ILE A 140 -5.78 28.64 -3.15
N SER A 141 -4.64 28.04 -3.47
CA SER A 141 -4.15 27.92 -4.85
C SER A 141 -5.06 27.03 -5.69
N LEU A 142 -5.00 27.19 -7.02
CA LEU A 142 -5.75 26.34 -7.95
C LEU A 142 -5.38 24.85 -7.78
N ASN A 143 -4.09 24.54 -7.57
CA ASN A 143 -3.63 23.17 -7.40
C ASN A 143 -4.16 22.53 -6.11
N ASP A 144 -4.17 23.28 -4.99
CA ASP A 144 -4.72 22.80 -3.73
C ASP A 144 -6.24 22.60 -3.82
N GLN A 145 -6.94 23.49 -4.52
CA GLN A 145 -8.37 23.34 -4.79
C GLN A 145 -8.67 22.08 -5.64
N LEU A 146 -7.88 21.85 -6.70
CA LEU A 146 -7.96 20.64 -7.52
C LEU A 146 -7.62 19.38 -6.72
N SER A 147 -6.64 19.45 -5.83
CA SER A 147 -6.28 18.35 -4.92
C SER A 147 -7.45 17.95 -4.01
N ILE A 148 -8.11 18.93 -3.39
CA ILE A 148 -9.28 18.69 -2.52
C ILE A 148 -10.44 18.11 -3.34
N THR A 149 -10.80 18.74 -4.47
CA THR A 149 -11.91 18.25 -5.30
C THR A 149 -11.67 16.83 -5.81
N MET A 150 -10.48 16.52 -6.29
CA MET A 150 -10.11 15.19 -6.78
C MET A 150 -10.06 14.13 -5.68
N SER A 151 -9.62 14.50 -4.47
CA SER A 151 -9.70 13.60 -3.32
C SER A 151 -11.16 13.19 -3.02
N GLY A 152 -12.11 14.11 -3.16
CA GLY A 152 -13.55 13.84 -3.06
C GLY A 152 -14.04 12.86 -4.13
N VAL A 153 -13.63 13.06 -5.39
CA VAL A 153 -13.98 12.16 -6.51
C VAL A 153 -13.47 10.74 -6.25
N VAL A 154 -12.19 10.60 -5.85
CA VAL A 154 -11.61 9.30 -5.54
C VAL A 154 -12.36 8.63 -4.39
N LEU A 155 -12.72 9.35 -3.33
CA LEU A 155 -13.51 8.82 -2.22
C LEU A 155 -14.91 8.35 -2.66
N VAL A 156 -15.56 9.07 -3.58
CA VAL A 156 -16.86 8.63 -4.15
C VAL A 156 -16.69 7.35 -4.94
N VAL A 157 -15.65 7.23 -5.77
CA VAL A 157 -15.38 6.01 -6.55
C VAL A 157 -15.07 4.81 -5.63
N VAL A 158 -14.22 5.01 -4.62
CA VAL A 158 -13.89 3.97 -3.62
C VAL A 158 -15.13 3.61 -2.79
N GLY A 159 -15.96 4.59 -2.41
CA GLY A 159 -17.23 4.40 -1.72
C GLY A 159 -18.22 3.59 -2.55
N GLY A 160 -18.38 3.92 -3.83
CA GLY A 160 -19.17 3.15 -4.78
C GLY A 160 -18.67 1.71 -4.94
N PHE A 161 -17.36 1.50 -4.97
CA PHE A 161 -16.77 0.16 -5.02
C PHE A 161 -17.14 -0.66 -3.77
N VAL A 162 -16.97 -0.07 -2.58
CA VAL A 162 -17.32 -0.73 -1.31
C VAL A 162 -18.84 -0.95 -1.18
N LEU A 163 -19.66 -0.06 -1.74
CA LEU A 163 -21.11 -0.18 -1.78
C LEU A 163 -21.55 -1.40 -2.60
N CYS A 164 -21.00 -1.57 -3.81
CA CYS A 164 -21.35 -2.66 -4.73
C CYS A 164 -20.76 -4.02 -4.31
N TYR A 165 -19.48 -4.05 -3.91
CA TYR A 165 -18.75 -5.30 -3.71
C TYR A 165 -18.51 -5.66 -2.24
N GLY A 166 -18.59 -4.68 -1.34
CA GLY A 166 -18.44 -4.89 0.09
C GLY A 166 -17.13 -4.45 0.72
N ARG A 167 -17.13 -4.40 2.06
CA ARG A 167 -15.94 -4.06 2.86
C ARG A 167 -14.83 -5.11 2.74
N ARG A 168 -15.19 -6.41 2.58
CA ARG A 168 -14.20 -7.48 2.39
C ARG A 168 -13.51 -7.38 1.03
N ALA A 169 -14.29 -7.16 -0.04
CA ALA A 169 -13.75 -6.90 -1.38
C ALA A 169 -12.89 -5.63 -1.39
N GLY A 170 -13.33 -4.55 -0.73
CA GLY A 170 -12.54 -3.33 -0.56
C GLY A 170 -11.21 -3.54 0.15
N ARG A 171 -11.17 -4.39 1.20
CA ARG A 171 -9.92 -4.78 1.86
C ARG A 171 -9.00 -5.60 0.96
N SER A 172 -9.56 -6.51 0.16
CA SER A 172 -8.78 -7.26 -0.83
C SER A 172 -8.21 -6.34 -1.91
N ALA A 173 -8.98 -5.34 -2.33
CA ALA A 173 -8.62 -4.34 -3.34
C ALA A 173 -7.92 -3.09 -2.75
N LEU A 174 -7.43 -3.15 -1.49
CA LEU A 174 -6.89 -1.97 -0.82
C LEU A 174 -5.73 -1.34 -1.60
N PHE A 175 -4.82 -2.13 -2.17
CA PHE A 175 -3.71 -1.59 -2.95
C PHE A 175 -4.18 -0.86 -4.21
N PRO A 176 -4.98 -1.45 -5.13
CA PRO A 176 -5.52 -0.72 -6.28
C PRO A 176 -6.31 0.54 -5.90
N LEU A 177 -7.10 0.49 -4.83
CA LEU A 177 -7.91 1.63 -4.38
C LEU A 177 -7.07 2.75 -3.78
N VAL A 178 -6.01 2.43 -3.02
CA VAL A 178 -5.05 3.42 -2.51
C VAL A 178 -4.16 3.94 -3.63
N PHE A 179 -3.79 3.10 -4.60
CA PHE A 179 -3.03 3.52 -5.78
C PHE A 179 -3.79 4.56 -6.59
N LEU A 180 -5.12 4.47 -6.66
CA LEU A 180 -5.98 5.47 -7.31
C LEU A 180 -5.84 6.87 -6.70
N VAL A 181 -5.46 7.00 -5.42
CA VAL A 181 -5.20 8.30 -4.77
C VAL A 181 -4.02 9.03 -5.44
N LEU A 182 -3.10 8.32 -6.10
CA LEU A 182 -2.00 8.95 -6.86
C LEU A 182 -2.47 9.72 -8.09
N MET A 183 -3.76 9.63 -8.45
CA MET A 183 -4.40 10.49 -9.46
C MET A 183 -4.70 11.89 -8.89
N VAL A 184 -4.81 12.04 -7.57
CA VAL A 184 -5.05 13.33 -6.94
C VAL A 184 -3.79 14.17 -7.06
N PRO A 185 -3.86 15.43 -7.55
CA PRO A 185 -2.71 16.34 -7.53
C PRO A 185 -2.11 16.45 -6.13
N ILE A 186 -0.80 16.59 -6.06
CA ILE A 186 -0.11 16.74 -4.79
C ILE A 186 -0.32 18.18 -4.32
N PRO A 187 -0.84 18.42 -3.09
CA PRO A 187 -0.99 19.77 -2.57
C PRO A 187 0.34 20.53 -2.57
N ASP A 188 0.31 21.83 -2.86
CA ASP A 188 1.49 22.68 -3.04
C ASP A 188 2.43 22.61 -1.85
N PHE A 189 1.88 22.64 -0.63
CA PHE A 189 2.67 22.51 0.59
C PHE A 189 3.49 21.21 0.65
N LEU A 190 2.92 20.09 0.22
CA LEU A 190 3.60 18.80 0.23
C LEU A 190 4.60 18.70 -0.92
N LEU A 191 4.21 19.21 -2.10
CA LEU A 191 5.06 19.26 -3.28
C LEU A 191 6.32 20.10 -3.01
N ASN A 192 6.16 21.31 -2.48
CA ASN A 192 7.25 22.22 -2.14
C ASN A 192 8.21 21.60 -1.13
N ARG A 193 7.68 20.92 -0.09
CA ARG A 193 8.52 20.19 0.87
C ARG A 193 9.33 19.07 0.23
N ALA A 194 8.73 18.31 -0.69
CA ALA A 194 9.43 17.26 -1.40
C ALA A 194 10.52 17.82 -2.32
N ILE A 195 10.22 18.92 -3.02
CA ILE A 195 11.17 19.64 -3.88
C ILE A 195 12.36 20.14 -3.05
N THR A 196 12.11 20.84 -1.94
CA THR A 196 13.18 21.33 -1.06
C THR A 196 14.03 20.19 -0.50
N ALA A 197 13.42 19.08 -0.08
CA ALA A 197 14.16 17.91 0.40
C ALA A 197 15.04 17.29 -0.69
N LEU A 198 14.52 17.19 -1.93
CA LEU A 198 15.29 16.71 -3.07
C LEU A 198 16.43 17.68 -3.42
N GLN A 199 16.20 18.99 -3.42
CA GLN A 199 17.22 20.00 -3.70
C GLN A 199 18.35 19.94 -2.69
N LEU A 200 18.04 19.98 -1.39
CA LEU A 200 19.03 19.96 -0.32
C LEU A 200 19.82 18.65 -0.32
N GLY A 201 19.13 17.51 -0.41
CA GLY A 201 19.79 16.21 -0.47
C GLY A 201 20.68 16.07 -1.71
N SER A 202 20.21 16.56 -2.86
CA SER A 202 20.99 16.48 -4.10
C SER A 202 22.19 17.42 -4.07
N ALA A 203 22.07 18.58 -3.43
CA ALA A 203 23.18 19.51 -3.22
C ALA A 203 24.30 18.86 -2.40
N GLU A 204 23.97 18.15 -1.32
CA GLU A 204 24.95 17.40 -0.53
C GLU A 204 25.65 16.32 -1.36
N VAL A 205 24.88 15.49 -2.06
CA VAL A 205 25.44 14.44 -2.91
C VAL A 205 26.32 15.03 -4.01
N SER A 206 25.87 16.08 -4.68
CA SER A 206 26.64 16.76 -5.72
C SER A 206 27.96 17.33 -5.19
N TYR A 207 27.94 17.94 -4.00
CA TYR A 207 29.15 18.48 -3.37
C TYR A 207 30.19 17.38 -3.13
N VAL A 208 29.77 16.25 -2.55
CA VAL A 208 30.66 15.10 -2.34
C VAL A 208 31.18 14.54 -3.67
N LEU A 209 30.31 14.42 -4.67
CA LEU A 209 30.69 13.92 -5.99
C LEU A 209 31.68 14.85 -6.71
N PHE A 210 31.52 16.17 -6.64
CA PHE A 210 32.51 17.10 -7.20
C PHE A 210 33.88 16.97 -6.52
N ALA A 211 33.89 16.85 -5.19
CA ALA A 211 35.11 16.62 -4.43
C ALA A 211 35.78 15.28 -4.82
N LEU A 212 35.00 14.22 -5.03
CA LEU A 212 35.50 12.92 -5.49
C LEU A 212 36.09 12.96 -6.90
N VAL A 213 35.50 13.74 -7.80
CA VAL A 213 36.01 13.93 -9.17
C VAL A 213 37.23 14.88 -9.20
N GLY A 214 37.47 15.63 -8.12
CA GLY A 214 38.59 16.57 -8.01
C GLY A 214 38.31 17.94 -8.63
N VAL A 215 37.04 18.31 -8.83
CA VAL A 215 36.67 19.63 -9.33
C VAL A 215 36.56 20.61 -8.16
N PRO A 216 37.31 21.72 -8.17
CA PRO A 216 37.22 22.72 -7.11
C PRO A 216 35.83 23.36 -7.15
N VAL A 217 35.12 23.31 -6.02
CA VAL A 217 33.76 23.84 -5.92
C VAL A 217 33.61 24.65 -4.64
N LEU A 218 33.18 25.89 -4.80
CA LEU A 218 32.78 26.74 -3.67
C LEU A 218 31.27 26.69 -3.55
N ARG A 219 30.78 26.21 -2.40
CA ARG A 219 29.34 26.05 -2.14
C ARG A 219 28.86 27.08 -1.14
N THR A 220 27.83 27.82 -1.52
CA THR A 220 27.11 28.75 -0.65
C THR A 220 25.62 28.39 -0.69
N GLY A 221 25.18 27.54 0.23
CA GLY A 221 23.81 27.03 0.24
C GLY A 221 23.50 26.15 -0.97
N SER A 222 22.57 26.60 -1.82
CA SER A 222 22.17 25.96 -3.09
C SER A 222 22.97 26.44 -4.31
N ILE A 223 23.89 27.40 -4.12
CA ILE A 223 24.72 27.97 -5.19
C ILE A 223 26.09 27.29 -5.18
N PHE A 224 26.52 26.82 -6.35
CA PHE A 224 27.78 26.14 -6.59
C PHE A 224 28.57 26.96 -7.59
N ALA A 225 29.69 27.53 -7.15
CA ALA A 225 30.65 28.19 -8.03
C ALA A 225 31.74 27.18 -8.43
N LEU A 226 31.77 26.86 -9.72
CA LEU A 226 32.74 25.98 -10.36
C LEU A 226 33.62 26.79 -11.33
N PRO A 227 34.73 26.22 -11.86
CA PRO A 227 35.57 26.93 -12.83
C PRO A 227 34.78 27.33 -14.07
N GLY A 228 34.62 28.64 -14.29
CA GLY A 228 33.95 29.18 -15.46
C GLY A 228 32.42 29.10 -15.46
N VAL A 229 31.78 28.52 -14.43
CA VAL A 229 30.32 28.43 -14.35
C VAL A 229 29.82 28.47 -12.91
N THR A 230 28.74 29.22 -12.69
CA THR A 230 28.00 29.24 -11.43
C THR A 230 26.65 28.59 -11.64
N ILE A 231 26.33 27.59 -10.82
CA ILE A 231 25.11 26.80 -10.95
C ILE A 231 24.31 26.96 -9.66
N GLU A 232 23.05 27.35 -9.81
CA GLU A 232 22.08 27.35 -8.72
C GLU A 232 21.19 26.13 -8.84
N ILE A 233 21.06 25.34 -7.77
CA ILE A 233 20.12 24.22 -7.71
C ILE A 233 18.72 24.78 -7.45
N ALA A 234 18.12 25.34 -8.50
CA ALA A 234 16.76 25.85 -8.49
C ALA A 234 15.72 24.72 -8.50
N GLU A 235 14.44 25.07 -8.42
CA GLU A 235 13.32 24.11 -8.38
C GLU A 235 13.30 23.18 -9.61
N GLU A 236 13.72 23.71 -10.75
CA GLU A 236 13.83 23.00 -12.02
C GLU A 236 14.85 21.84 -11.98
N CYS A 237 15.90 21.99 -11.16
CA CYS A 237 16.94 20.97 -10.98
C CYS A 237 16.57 19.89 -9.95
N SER A 238 15.42 19.99 -9.28
CA SER A 238 14.95 18.99 -8.30
C SER A 238 14.72 17.61 -8.92
N GLY A 239 14.47 17.55 -10.23
CA GLY A 239 14.16 16.31 -10.94
C GLY A 239 12.86 15.66 -10.50
N ILE A 240 11.95 16.41 -9.85
CA ILE A 240 10.73 15.91 -9.20
C ILE A 240 9.88 15.02 -10.11
N ARG A 241 9.76 15.34 -11.40
CA ARG A 241 8.98 14.54 -12.37
C ARG A 241 9.51 13.11 -12.48
N SER A 242 10.81 12.96 -12.73
CA SER A 242 11.47 11.65 -12.82
C SER A 242 11.44 10.91 -11.47
N SER A 243 11.49 11.66 -10.37
CA SER A 243 11.46 11.11 -9.02
C SER A 243 10.09 10.54 -8.64
N LEU A 244 9.00 11.26 -8.96
CA LEU A 244 7.63 10.77 -8.80
C LEU A 244 7.40 9.53 -9.66
N ALA A 245 7.84 9.54 -10.93
CA ALA A 245 7.73 8.38 -11.81
C ALA A 245 8.46 7.15 -11.24
N LEU A 246 9.66 7.30 -10.69
CA LEU A 246 10.39 6.21 -10.02
C LEU A 246 9.67 5.72 -8.76
N MET A 247 9.13 6.63 -7.95
CA MET A 247 8.38 6.28 -6.75
C MET A 247 7.12 5.47 -7.09
N ILE A 248 6.33 5.93 -8.06
CA ILE A 248 5.13 5.23 -8.55
C ILE A 248 5.51 3.85 -9.13
N THR A 249 6.57 3.80 -9.91
CA THR A 249 7.09 2.55 -10.49
C THR A 249 7.53 1.57 -9.40
N SER A 250 8.21 2.06 -8.35
CA SER A 250 8.60 1.27 -7.18
C SER A 250 7.39 0.69 -6.45
N LEU A 251 6.34 1.48 -6.25
CA LEU A 251 5.10 1.01 -5.62
C LEU A 251 4.42 -0.08 -6.46
N LEU A 252 4.29 0.14 -7.75
CA LEU A 252 3.62 -0.78 -8.67
C LEU A 252 4.39 -2.10 -8.80
N ILE A 253 5.69 -2.04 -9.11
CA ILE A 253 6.53 -3.23 -9.27
C ILE A 253 6.66 -3.97 -7.94
N GLY A 254 6.83 -3.26 -6.82
CA GLY A 254 6.87 -3.86 -5.50
C GLY A 254 5.59 -4.65 -5.19
N HIS A 255 4.42 -4.11 -5.54
CA HIS A 255 3.17 -4.83 -5.31
C HIS A 255 3.01 -6.07 -6.19
N LEU A 256 3.37 -5.96 -7.47
CA LEU A 256 3.22 -7.05 -8.45
C LEU A 256 4.26 -8.17 -8.25
N MET A 257 5.50 -7.82 -7.88
CA MET A 257 6.64 -8.74 -7.94
C MET A 257 7.10 -9.26 -6.57
N LEU A 258 6.72 -8.61 -5.46
CA LEU A 258 7.06 -9.03 -4.10
C LEU A 258 5.83 -9.53 -3.34
N ARG A 259 6.04 -10.51 -2.45
CA ARG A 259 4.96 -11.09 -1.66
C ARG A 259 4.92 -10.52 -0.24
N SER A 260 6.08 -10.29 0.38
CA SER A 260 6.20 -9.78 1.74
C SER A 260 5.94 -8.28 1.80
N THR A 261 5.12 -7.85 2.74
CA THR A 261 4.91 -6.42 3.03
C THR A 261 6.21 -5.75 3.46
N TRP A 262 7.08 -6.44 4.21
CA TRP A 262 8.38 -5.91 4.60
C TRP A 262 9.28 -5.64 3.39
N ALA A 263 9.34 -6.56 2.43
CA ALA A 263 10.11 -6.38 1.23
C ALA A 263 9.56 -5.23 0.37
N LYS A 264 8.23 -5.07 0.30
CA LYS A 264 7.58 -3.93 -0.37
C LYS A 264 7.98 -2.61 0.28
N CYS A 265 7.91 -2.52 1.61
CA CYS A 265 8.34 -1.34 2.36
C CYS A 265 9.84 -1.06 2.16
N ALA A 266 10.70 -2.09 2.22
CA ALA A 266 12.13 -1.93 1.99
C ALA A 266 12.45 -1.40 0.59
N LEU A 267 11.74 -1.87 -0.45
CA LEU A 267 11.88 -1.36 -1.81
C LEU A 267 11.53 0.14 -1.89
N VAL A 268 10.39 0.54 -1.34
CA VAL A 268 9.94 1.95 -1.34
C VAL A 268 10.91 2.84 -0.54
N LEU A 269 11.35 2.39 0.63
CA LEU A 269 12.31 3.13 1.46
C LEU A 269 13.67 3.26 0.77
N ALA A 270 14.14 2.23 0.05
CA ALA A 270 15.37 2.29 -0.73
C ALA A 270 15.25 3.21 -1.97
N THR A 271 14.04 3.42 -2.48
CA THR A 271 13.81 4.37 -3.57
C THR A 271 14.11 5.80 -3.12
N LEU A 272 13.77 6.20 -1.88
CA LEU A 272 14.01 7.57 -1.38
C LEU A 272 15.48 8.06 -1.52
N PRO A 273 16.51 7.37 -0.98
CA PRO A 273 17.89 7.78 -1.18
C PRO A 273 18.31 7.66 -2.64
N LEU A 274 17.78 6.70 -3.39
CA LEU A 274 18.06 6.56 -4.82
C LEU A 274 17.58 7.79 -5.62
N LEU A 275 16.46 8.41 -5.24
CA LEU A 275 15.98 9.65 -5.87
C LEU A 275 17.01 10.78 -5.74
N ILE A 276 17.55 10.95 -4.54
CA ILE A 276 18.55 11.97 -4.19
C ILE A 276 19.88 11.68 -4.92
N ILE A 277 20.38 10.45 -4.82
CA ILE A 277 21.65 10.05 -5.43
C ILE A 277 21.59 10.20 -6.95
N LYS A 278 20.53 9.69 -7.59
CA LYS A 278 20.30 9.85 -9.04
C LYS A 278 20.35 11.32 -9.44
N ASN A 279 19.68 12.19 -8.68
CA ASN A 279 19.61 13.60 -9.02
C ASN A 279 20.95 14.32 -8.80
N GLY A 280 21.70 13.99 -7.75
CA GLY A 280 23.07 14.48 -7.56
C GLY A 280 24.00 14.08 -8.70
N ILE A 281 23.95 12.81 -9.13
CA ILE A 281 24.71 12.33 -10.29
C ILE A 281 24.34 13.11 -11.55
N ARG A 282 23.04 13.40 -11.77
CA ARG A 282 22.58 14.22 -12.90
C ARG A 282 23.17 15.62 -12.84
N ILE A 283 23.08 16.31 -11.71
CA ILE A 283 23.59 17.68 -11.53
C ILE A 283 25.09 17.73 -11.85
N VAL A 284 25.88 16.84 -11.24
CA VAL A 284 27.33 16.78 -11.46
C VAL A 284 27.64 16.47 -12.92
N SER A 285 26.96 15.49 -13.51
CA SER A 285 27.19 15.12 -14.91
C SER A 285 26.93 16.27 -15.87
N LEU A 286 25.81 17.00 -15.70
CA LEU A 286 25.49 18.17 -16.54
C LEU A 286 26.47 19.32 -16.31
N SER A 287 26.91 19.52 -15.06
CA SER A 287 27.89 20.57 -14.72
C SER A 287 29.26 20.29 -15.33
N LEU A 288 29.74 19.06 -15.24
CA LEU A 288 31.02 18.66 -15.86
C LEU A 288 30.96 18.77 -17.38
N LEU A 289 29.85 18.35 -17.98
CA LEU A 289 29.65 18.46 -19.42
C LEU A 289 29.60 19.92 -19.88
N SER A 290 29.06 20.80 -19.04
CA SER A 290 29.07 22.25 -19.26
C SER A 290 30.47 22.85 -19.23
N ILE A 291 31.29 22.46 -18.25
CA ILE A 291 32.65 22.99 -18.05
C ILE A 291 33.61 22.49 -19.14
N TYR A 292 33.56 21.20 -19.46
CA TYR A 292 34.57 20.55 -20.29
C TYR A 292 34.18 20.36 -21.76
N VAL A 293 32.89 20.44 -22.11
CA VAL A 293 32.41 20.19 -23.48
C VAL A 293 31.75 21.41 -24.08
N ASP A 294 30.62 21.86 -23.54
CA ASP A 294 29.92 23.06 -24.04
C ASP A 294 29.00 23.66 -22.97
N PRO A 295 29.07 24.96 -22.66
CA PRO A 295 28.14 25.61 -21.74
C PRO A 295 26.65 25.39 -22.06
N ARG A 296 26.30 25.16 -23.33
CA ARG A 296 24.93 24.89 -23.78
C ARG A 296 24.30 23.64 -23.16
N PHE A 297 25.06 22.73 -22.57
CA PHE A 297 24.48 21.56 -21.89
C PHE A 297 23.64 21.92 -20.64
N LEU A 298 23.79 23.12 -20.08
CA LEU A 298 22.95 23.61 -18.99
C LEU A 298 21.61 24.21 -19.45
N HIS A 299 21.55 24.79 -20.65
CA HIS A 299 20.38 25.54 -21.14
C HIS A 299 19.79 25.00 -22.46
N GLY A 300 20.40 23.98 -23.04
CA GLY A 300 20.03 23.41 -24.32
C GLY A 300 19.18 22.15 -24.19
N HIS A 301 18.77 21.60 -25.33
CA HIS A 301 17.86 20.45 -25.48
C HIS A 301 18.25 19.19 -24.67
N LEU A 302 19.54 19.03 -24.35
CA LEU A 302 20.05 17.92 -23.57
C LEU A 302 19.76 18.07 -22.06
N HIS A 303 19.58 19.29 -21.56
CA HIS A 303 19.09 19.51 -20.19
C HIS A 303 17.70 18.88 -20.00
N ASP A 304 16.80 19.10 -20.98
CA ASP A 304 15.41 18.61 -20.94
C ASP A 304 15.31 17.09 -21.09
N HIS A 305 16.15 16.50 -21.95
CA HIS A 305 16.13 15.07 -22.23
C HIS A 305 17.05 14.25 -21.32
N SER A 306 17.97 14.89 -20.59
CA SER A 306 18.89 14.21 -19.65
C SER A 306 18.15 13.35 -18.61
N GLY A 307 16.92 13.75 -18.26
CA GLY A 307 16.08 13.03 -17.29
C GLY A 307 15.86 11.56 -17.66
N ILE A 308 15.75 11.21 -18.94
CA ILE A 308 15.49 9.84 -19.39
C ILE A 308 16.68 8.92 -19.11
N VAL A 309 17.90 9.42 -19.33
CA VAL A 309 19.13 8.64 -19.13
C VAL A 309 19.31 8.31 -17.65
N PHE A 310 19.25 9.33 -16.79
CA PHE A 310 19.41 9.14 -15.34
C PHE A 310 18.23 8.38 -14.72
N PHE A 311 17.02 8.53 -15.26
CA PHE A 311 15.87 7.71 -14.89
C PHE A 311 16.11 6.23 -15.20
N SER A 312 16.61 5.92 -16.39
CA SER A 312 16.91 4.54 -16.82
C SER A 312 17.99 3.90 -15.95
N LEU A 313 19.03 4.66 -15.59
CA LEU A 313 20.07 4.23 -14.65
C LEU A 313 19.48 3.89 -13.27
N ALA A 314 18.64 4.79 -12.73
CA ALA A 314 17.99 4.54 -11.45
C ALA A 314 17.00 3.36 -11.50
N LEU A 315 16.29 3.18 -12.62
CA LEU A 315 15.41 2.03 -12.82
C LEU A 315 16.19 0.72 -12.82
N MET A 316 17.39 0.70 -13.42
CA MET A 316 18.28 -0.45 -13.38
C MET A 316 18.74 -0.76 -11.93
N CYS A 317 19.14 0.26 -11.16
CA CYS A 317 19.50 0.09 -9.75
C CYS A 317 18.32 -0.44 -8.92
N LEU A 318 17.12 0.11 -9.14
CA LEU A 318 15.91 -0.34 -8.47
C LEU A 318 15.57 -1.80 -8.83
N ALA A 319 15.71 -2.17 -10.11
CA ALA A 319 15.48 -3.54 -10.58
C ALA A 319 16.49 -4.54 -9.98
N LEU A 320 17.76 -4.13 -9.82
CA LEU A 320 18.76 -4.93 -9.14
C LEU A 320 18.38 -5.15 -7.67
N PHE A 321 17.99 -4.08 -6.96
CA PHE A 321 17.58 -4.17 -5.56
C PHE A 321 16.32 -5.04 -5.40
N LEU A 322 15.35 -4.92 -6.31
CA LEU A 322 14.19 -5.80 -6.39
C LEU A 322 14.57 -7.28 -6.48
N ARG A 323 15.51 -7.63 -7.36
CA ARG A 323 15.99 -9.02 -7.51
C ARG A 323 16.66 -9.54 -6.24
N LEU A 324 17.41 -8.68 -5.54
CA LEU A 324 18.00 -9.03 -4.24
C LEU A 324 16.93 -9.33 -3.19
N LEU A 325 15.88 -8.50 -3.11
CA LEU A 325 14.75 -8.73 -2.22
C LEU A 325 14.00 -10.02 -2.57
N GLN A 326 13.75 -10.29 -3.85
CA GLN A 326 13.13 -11.56 -4.28
C GLN A 326 13.98 -12.78 -3.90
N LYS A 327 15.31 -12.68 -4.03
CA LYS A 327 16.24 -13.74 -3.60
C LYS A 327 16.18 -13.96 -2.10
N SER A 328 16.07 -12.89 -1.32
CA SER A 328 15.92 -12.97 0.14
C SER A 328 14.61 -13.67 0.55
N GLU A 329 13.47 -13.38 -0.11
CA GLU A 329 12.20 -14.05 0.15
C GLU A 329 12.25 -15.55 -0.15
N ARG A 330 12.93 -15.94 -1.23
CA ARG A 330 13.12 -17.35 -1.59
C ARG A 330 13.96 -18.09 -0.55
N ARG A 331 15.02 -17.44 -0.05
CA ARG A 331 15.90 -18.01 1.00
C ARG A 331 15.18 -18.17 2.32
N LEU A 332 14.41 -17.17 2.76
CA LEU A 332 13.63 -17.24 4.00
C LEU A 332 12.57 -18.35 3.96
N ARG A 333 12.02 -18.66 2.78
CA ARG A 333 11.09 -19.79 2.58
C ARG A 333 11.77 -21.15 2.54
N ALA A 334 13.00 -21.20 2.04
CA ALA A 334 13.78 -22.44 1.91
C ALA A 334 14.49 -22.85 3.22
N ALA A 335 14.59 -21.94 4.20
CA ALA A 335 15.14 -22.28 5.51
C ALA A 335 14.23 -23.34 6.18
N PRO A 336 14.75 -24.53 6.50
CA PRO A 336 13.94 -25.57 7.12
C PRO A 336 13.47 -25.09 8.49
N VAL A 337 12.16 -25.15 8.74
CA VAL A 337 11.49 -24.83 10.02
C VAL A 337 11.84 -25.85 11.13
N GLY A 338 12.96 -26.56 11.00
CA GLY A 338 13.31 -27.75 11.78
C GLY A 338 14.59 -27.57 12.60
N GLY A 339 14.56 -26.67 13.58
CA GLY A 339 15.62 -26.56 14.61
C GLY A 339 15.15 -26.97 16.01
N TRP A 340 13.84 -26.99 16.27
CA TRP A 340 13.29 -27.27 17.61
C TRP A 340 12.81 -28.72 17.79
N SER A 341 12.64 -29.48 16.71
CA SER A 341 12.25 -30.90 16.77
C SER A 341 13.41 -31.86 17.10
N ARG A 342 14.66 -31.37 17.17
CA ARG A 342 15.84 -32.18 17.47
C ARG A 342 16.28 -32.12 18.94
N LEU A 343 15.62 -31.30 19.78
CA LEU A 343 15.87 -31.23 21.22
C LEU A 343 14.78 -31.92 22.08
N SER A 344 13.70 -32.40 21.47
CA SER A 344 12.67 -33.20 22.15
C SER A 344 12.85 -34.72 21.99
N GLY A 345 13.91 -35.17 21.31
CA GLY A 345 14.27 -36.57 21.16
C GLY A 345 15.05 -37.10 22.36
N GLY A 346 14.44 -37.11 23.55
CA GLY A 346 15.14 -37.52 24.77
C GLY A 346 14.29 -37.52 26.02
N ALA A 347 13.02 -37.95 25.97
CA ALA A 347 12.28 -38.36 27.16
C ALA A 347 11.11 -39.28 26.77
N SER A 348 11.43 -40.57 26.59
CA SER A 348 10.44 -41.63 26.62
C SER A 348 9.97 -41.84 28.07
N SER A 349 8.79 -41.31 28.41
CA SER A 349 8.08 -41.67 29.64
C SER A 349 6.57 -41.45 29.46
N THR A 350 5.93 -42.48 28.94
CA THR A 350 4.69 -43.09 29.44
C THR A 350 3.53 -42.21 29.93
N ARG A 351 2.39 -42.37 29.22
CA ARG A 351 1.02 -42.49 29.76
C ARG A 351 0.61 -41.51 30.88
N GLN A 352 0.21 -40.28 30.56
CA GLN A 352 -0.67 -39.51 31.47
C GLN A 352 -1.38 -38.30 30.84
N TRP A 353 -2.01 -38.42 29.67
CA TRP A 353 -2.83 -37.31 29.13
C TRP A 353 -4.13 -37.76 28.45
N ARG A 354 -4.69 -38.88 28.90
CA ARG A 354 -6.13 -39.15 28.79
C ARG A 354 -6.68 -38.82 30.17
N ASP A 355 -7.40 -37.71 30.26
CA ASP A 355 -8.20 -37.20 31.39
C ASP A 355 -7.93 -35.71 31.63
N ALA A 356 -8.20 -34.90 30.62
CA ALA A 356 -8.52 -33.49 30.78
C ALA A 356 -9.61 -33.14 29.77
N GLN A 357 -10.84 -33.57 30.09
CA GLN A 357 -12.06 -33.05 29.49
C GLN A 357 -12.10 -31.54 29.72
N VAL A 358 -12.10 -30.76 28.63
CA VAL A 358 -12.44 -29.34 28.67
C VAL A 358 -13.87 -29.21 28.13
N ALA A 359 -14.76 -28.81 29.04
CA ALA A 359 -16.17 -28.52 28.80
C ALA A 359 -16.38 -27.27 27.91
N PRO A 360 -17.56 -27.11 27.28
CA PRO A 360 -17.84 -26.00 26.37
C PRO A 360 -18.15 -24.70 27.12
N PHE A 361 -17.65 -23.59 26.57
CA PHE A 361 -17.84 -22.23 27.05
C PHE A 361 -19.18 -21.67 26.49
N PHE A 362 -20.16 -21.44 27.37
CA PHE A 362 -21.39 -20.68 27.08
C PHE A 362 -21.36 -19.36 27.85
N GLY A 363 -22.07 -18.36 27.33
CA GLY A 363 -21.96 -16.94 27.68
C GLY A 363 -22.78 -16.50 28.90
N GLY A 364 -22.94 -15.17 29.01
CA GLY A 364 -23.98 -14.53 29.82
C GLY A 364 -23.45 -13.58 30.89
N ASP A 365 -23.38 -12.30 30.52
CA ASP A 365 -23.85 -11.09 31.20
C ASP A 365 -23.46 -10.72 32.65
N ASP A 366 -23.11 -9.43 32.75
CA ASP A 366 -23.35 -8.43 33.80
C ASP A 366 -22.87 -8.68 35.24
N ASP A 367 -21.79 -7.98 35.62
CA ASP A 367 -21.80 -6.97 36.71
C ASP A 367 -20.37 -6.47 36.99
N ALA A 368 -20.15 -5.17 36.83
CA ALA A 368 -18.97 -4.47 37.37
C ALA A 368 -19.33 -3.91 38.76
N PRO A 369 -18.39 -3.88 39.73
CA PRO A 369 -17.67 -2.61 39.92
C PRO A 369 -16.20 -2.70 40.43
N LEU A 370 -15.43 -1.71 39.99
CA LEU A 370 -14.40 -0.91 40.68
C LEU A 370 -13.25 -1.56 41.51
N LEU A 371 -12.03 -1.30 40.99
CA LEU A 371 -10.78 -0.85 41.64
C LEU A 371 -9.66 -1.86 42.00
N SER A 372 -8.50 -1.54 41.39
CA SER A 372 -7.09 -1.69 41.84
C SER A 372 -6.22 -2.77 41.16
N PRO A 373 -4.89 -2.53 41.04
CA PRO A 373 -4.13 -2.81 39.82
C PRO A 373 -3.43 -4.18 39.80
N VAL A 374 -3.40 -4.80 38.63
CA VAL A 374 -2.67 -6.07 38.39
C VAL A 374 -1.16 -5.83 38.38
N ALA A 375 -0.49 -6.59 39.23
CA ALA A 375 0.95 -6.62 39.47
C ALA A 375 1.75 -7.06 38.23
N ILE A 376 2.89 -6.37 38.03
CA ILE A 376 3.95 -6.71 37.08
C ILE A 376 4.81 -7.84 37.71
N PRO A 377 5.07 -8.97 37.04
CA PRO A 377 5.94 -10.02 37.58
C PRO A 377 7.42 -9.60 37.61
N PRO A 378 8.21 -9.99 38.62
CA PRO A 378 9.57 -9.52 38.82
C PRO A 378 10.59 -10.23 37.89
N LEU A 379 11.44 -9.41 37.26
CA LEU A 379 12.66 -9.82 36.57
C LEU A 379 13.71 -10.31 37.58
N VAL A 380 13.99 -11.61 37.57
CA VAL A 380 15.00 -12.24 38.42
C VAL A 380 16.41 -11.84 38.00
N ARG A 381 17.05 -11.13 38.91
CA ARG A 381 18.46 -10.77 39.00
C ARG A 381 19.31 -12.04 39.15
N ARG A 382 20.22 -12.33 38.21
CA ARG A 382 21.38 -13.21 38.43
C ARG A 382 22.66 -12.43 38.18
N LEU A 383 23.25 -11.95 39.27
CA LEU A 383 24.67 -11.64 39.39
C LEU A 383 25.34 -12.90 39.95
N SER A 384 26.37 -13.41 39.25
CA SER A 384 27.32 -14.36 39.82
C SER A 384 28.68 -14.15 39.16
N THR A 385 29.56 -13.47 39.89
CA THR A 385 30.96 -13.86 40.17
C THR A 385 31.89 -14.13 38.98
N TYR A 386 32.82 -13.20 38.75
CA TYR A 386 34.14 -13.46 38.15
C TYR A 386 35.22 -13.30 39.23
N PRO A 387 36.23 -14.19 39.33
CA PRO A 387 37.28 -14.09 40.33
C PRO A 387 38.39 -13.13 39.89
N GLN A 388 39.00 -12.48 40.88
CA GLN A 388 40.15 -11.62 40.75
C GLN A 388 41.43 -12.37 40.35
N GLN A 389 42.24 -11.75 39.50
CA GLN A 389 43.69 -11.92 39.49
C GLN A 389 44.36 -10.54 39.63
N SER A 390 45.05 -10.36 40.74
CA SER A 390 46.03 -9.29 40.94
C SER A 390 47.41 -9.84 40.58
N THR A 391 48.23 -9.09 39.85
CA THR A 391 49.66 -8.96 40.18
C THR A 391 50.30 -7.70 39.57
N LYS A 392 50.89 -6.92 40.48
CA LYS A 392 52.17 -6.18 40.37
C LYS A 392 52.29 -4.91 39.51
N ARG A 393 51.93 -3.81 40.19
CA ARG A 393 52.72 -2.58 40.43
C ARG A 393 54.23 -2.66 40.10
N LYS A 394 54.72 -1.71 39.28
CA LYS A 394 55.99 -0.98 39.48
C LYS A 394 55.84 0.45 38.95
N SER A 395 55.83 1.40 39.89
CA SER A 395 55.94 2.85 39.71
C SER A 395 57.41 3.26 39.67
N HIS A 396 57.80 4.20 38.81
CA HIS A 396 58.87 5.22 38.99
C HIS A 396 58.48 6.37 38.03
N GLY A 397 58.03 7.53 38.53
CA GLY A 397 58.88 8.69 38.81
C GLY A 397 58.71 9.73 37.69
N ALA A 398 57.73 10.64 37.79
CA ALA A 398 57.93 12.05 38.16
C ALA A 398 58.99 12.80 37.33
N THR A 399 58.55 13.74 36.48
CA THR A 399 59.14 15.10 36.44
C THR A 399 58.28 16.08 35.62
N ARG A 400 58.20 17.29 36.17
CA ARG A 400 57.42 18.47 35.78
C ARG A 400 58.43 19.55 35.38
N ARG A 401 58.29 20.16 34.20
CA ARG A 401 58.84 21.48 33.76
C ARG A 401 58.37 21.67 32.30
N ASP A 402 57.47 22.58 31.94
CA ASP A 402 57.44 24.05 32.05
C ASP A 402 58.50 24.75 31.17
N ARG A 403 58.09 25.24 29.98
CA ARG A 403 58.60 26.41 29.19
C ARG A 403 57.84 26.49 27.84
N ARG A 404 56.95 27.46 27.62
CA ARG A 404 57.12 28.74 26.86
C ARG A 404 57.77 28.61 25.48
N GLU A 405 57.05 29.09 24.46
CA GLU A 405 57.43 29.87 23.24
C GLU A 405 56.15 29.87 22.36
N SER A 406 55.47 30.95 21.93
CA SER A 406 55.83 32.30 21.46
C SER A 406 56.91 32.32 20.37
N PHE A 407 56.49 32.10 19.13
CA PHE A 407 56.67 33.03 18.00
C PHE A 407 55.64 32.75 16.91
#